data_AF-A0A0M0K1U5-F1
#
_entry.id   AF-A0A0M0K1U5-F1
#
_cell.length_a   1.000
_cell.length_b   1.000
_cell.length_c   1.000
_cell.angle_alpha   90.00
_cell.angle_beta   90.00
_cell.angle_gamma   90.00
#
_symmetry.space_group_name_H-M   'P 1'
#
loop_
_entity.id
_entity.type
_entity.pdbx_description
1 polymer ?
#
loop_
_entity_poly.entity_id
_entity_poly.type
_entity_poly.pdbx_seq_one_letter_code
_entity_poly.pdbx_strand_id
1 'polypeptide(L)'
;MLSIYETFCKGKDAPARMLTCYIEEAHAKDEWHFPNSAVTLDFNAEIAVHRSIDERIAAAKLFKERTKTHCLEVVCDSMEGHLVQRYDAWPERLYIIVDGVVVYRGGVGPFDYRLDEVRQWLQERFSPQKQ
;
A
#
# COMPACT_ATOMS: atom_id res chain seq x y z
N MET A 1 -11.58 3.31 8.02
CA MET A 1 -11.42 1.93 8.55
C MET A 1 -12.70 1.14 8.42
N LEU A 2 -13.82 1.61 8.99
CA LEU A 2 -15.15 1.01 8.75
C LEU A 2 -15.50 0.92 7.26
N SER A 3 -15.26 1.96 6.47
CA SER A 3 -15.54 1.93 5.02
C SER A 3 -14.74 0.87 4.25
N ILE A 4 -13.44 0.75 4.50
CA ILE A 4 -12.58 -0.29 3.90
C ILE A 4 -13.03 -1.69 4.37
N TYR A 5 -13.26 -1.85 5.68
CA TYR A 5 -13.73 -3.11 6.24
C TYR A 5 -15.10 -3.53 5.68
N GLU A 6 -16.06 -2.61 5.61
CA GLU A 6 -17.40 -2.88 5.08
C GLU A 6 -17.39 -3.19 3.59
N THR A 7 -16.55 -2.48 2.82
CA THR A 7 -16.50 -2.63 1.36
C THR A 7 -15.69 -3.87 0.95
N PHE A 8 -14.57 -4.13 1.62
CA PHE A 8 -13.63 -5.16 1.22
C PHE A 8 -13.66 -6.39 2.11
N CYS A 9 -13.93 -6.28 3.41
CA CYS A 9 -13.84 -7.42 4.35
C CYS A 9 -15.20 -8.08 4.64
N LYS A 10 -16.31 -7.33 4.69
CA LYS A 10 -17.61 -7.85 5.12
C LYS A 10 -18.26 -8.76 4.07
N GLY A 11 -18.69 -9.96 4.48
CA GLY A 11 -19.62 -10.82 3.73
C GLY A 11 -19.03 -11.61 2.54
N LYS A 12 -17.70 -11.74 2.44
CA LYS A 12 -17.05 -12.51 1.38
C LYS A 12 -16.29 -13.70 1.99
N ASP A 13 -16.49 -14.89 1.44
CA ASP A 13 -15.87 -16.13 1.92
C ASP A 13 -14.46 -16.28 1.34
N ALA A 14 -13.47 -15.71 2.03
CA ALA A 14 -12.06 -15.90 1.74
C ALA A 14 -11.26 -15.90 3.04
N PRO A 15 -10.23 -16.76 3.18
CA PRO A 15 -9.43 -16.82 4.41
C PRO A 15 -8.67 -15.50 4.67
N ALA A 16 -8.20 -14.85 3.61
CA ALA A 16 -7.57 -13.53 3.68
C ALA A 16 -7.86 -12.73 2.39
N ARG A 17 -7.77 -11.41 2.48
CA ARG A 17 -7.88 -10.49 1.34
C ARG A 17 -6.71 -9.52 1.34
N MET A 18 -6.27 -9.14 0.14
CA MET A 18 -5.16 -8.20 -0.04
C MET A 18 -5.69 -6.97 -0.78
N LEU A 19 -5.34 -5.78 -0.28
CA LEU A 19 -5.72 -4.50 -0.85
C LEU A 19 -4.47 -3.64 -0.93
N THR A 20 -4.19 -3.08 -2.10
CA THR A 20 -3.16 -2.04 -2.24
C THR A 20 -3.82 -0.67 -2.22
N CYS A 21 -3.38 0.20 -1.32
CA CYS A 21 -3.83 1.59 -1.25
C CYS A 21 -2.73 2.49 -1.81
N TYR A 22 -2.98 3.09 -2.96
CA TYR A 22 -2.10 4.06 -3.59
C TYR A 22 -2.22 5.41 -2.89
N ILE A 23 -1.11 5.92 -2.37
CA ILE A 23 -1.04 7.18 -1.61
C ILE A 23 -0.28 8.25 -2.42
N GLU A 24 0.13 9.33 -1.77
CA GLU A 24 0.97 10.36 -2.38
C GLU A 24 2.38 9.85 -2.72
N GLU A 25 3.02 10.47 -3.72
CA GLU A 25 4.37 10.10 -4.14
C GLU A 25 5.40 10.47 -3.08
N ALA A 26 6.30 9.53 -2.74
CA ALA A 26 7.43 9.84 -1.87
C ALA A 26 8.49 10.71 -2.57
N HIS A 27 8.56 10.61 -3.90
CA HIS A 27 9.56 11.28 -4.74
C HIS A 27 8.89 11.87 -6.00
N ALA A 28 8.04 12.88 -5.80
CA ALA A 28 7.41 13.58 -6.91
C ALA A 28 8.44 14.36 -7.76
N LYS A 29 8.27 14.36 -9.08
CA LYS A 29 9.23 15.02 -10.01
C LYS A 29 9.33 16.54 -9.83
N ASP A 30 8.26 17.17 -9.36
CA ASP A 30 8.16 18.62 -9.17
C ASP A 30 8.43 19.06 -7.72
N GLU A 31 8.89 18.12 -6.88
CA GLU A 31 9.47 18.39 -5.56
C GLU A 31 11.00 18.41 -5.61
N TRP A 32 11.66 18.91 -4.55
CA TRP A 32 13.11 19.10 -4.51
C TRP A 32 13.86 17.76 -4.64
N HIS A 33 14.60 17.58 -5.73
CA HIS A 33 15.49 16.43 -5.92
C HIS A 33 16.88 16.71 -5.36
N PHE A 34 17.44 15.79 -4.58
CA PHE A 34 18.87 15.85 -4.24
C PHE A 34 19.68 15.53 -5.51
N PRO A 35 20.52 16.44 -6.01
CA PRO A 35 21.18 16.28 -7.32
C PRO A 35 22.20 15.12 -7.38
N ASN A 36 22.45 14.39 -6.28
CA ASN A 36 23.44 13.32 -6.19
C ASN A 36 22.95 12.07 -5.42
N SER A 37 21.65 11.88 -5.20
CA SER A 37 21.19 10.58 -4.69
C SER A 37 21.16 9.59 -5.85
N ALA A 38 21.83 8.44 -5.71
CA ALA A 38 21.78 7.34 -6.68
C ALA A 38 20.38 6.66 -6.77
N VAL A 39 19.32 7.40 -6.44
CA VAL A 39 17.91 6.99 -6.44
C VAL A 39 17.25 7.39 -7.78
N THR A 40 18.04 7.48 -8.85
CA THR A 40 17.58 7.68 -10.24
C THR A 40 17.02 6.40 -10.89
N LEU A 41 16.76 5.37 -10.07
CA LEU A 41 16.06 4.15 -10.47
C LEU A 41 14.61 4.10 -9.94
N ASP A 42 14.06 5.25 -9.54
CA ASP A 42 12.68 5.30 -9.08
C ASP A 42 11.70 5.15 -10.26
N PHE A 43 10.86 4.12 -10.16
CA PHE A 43 9.68 3.94 -11.01
C PHE A 43 8.75 5.17 -11.04
N ASN A 44 8.88 6.07 -10.05
CA ASN A 44 8.04 7.24 -9.83
C ASN A 44 8.71 8.57 -10.22
N ALA A 45 9.97 8.56 -10.70
CA ALA A 45 10.74 9.78 -11.03
C ALA A 45 10.10 10.69 -12.11
N GLU A 46 9.02 10.23 -12.75
CA GLU A 46 8.28 10.96 -13.80
C GLU A 46 6.90 11.47 -13.34
N ILE A 47 6.43 11.08 -12.15
CA ILE A 47 5.10 11.41 -11.62
C ILE A 47 5.18 12.70 -10.81
N ALA A 48 4.31 13.66 -11.09
CA ALA A 48 4.20 14.91 -10.33
C ALA A 48 3.36 14.73 -9.06
N VAL A 49 3.46 15.67 -8.13
CA VAL A 49 2.51 15.78 -7.02
C VAL A 49 1.09 15.80 -7.59
N HIS A 50 0.25 14.89 -7.11
CA HIS A 50 -1.15 14.80 -7.50
C HIS A 50 -1.90 16.07 -7.04
N ARG A 51 -2.47 16.82 -7.98
CA ARG A 51 -3.32 18.00 -7.71
C ARG A 51 -4.81 17.66 -7.76
N SER A 52 -5.15 16.47 -8.22
CA SER A 52 -6.52 15.96 -8.29
C SER A 52 -6.57 14.45 -8.07
N ILE A 53 -7.76 13.94 -7.74
CA ILE A 53 -7.98 12.49 -7.60
C ILE A 53 -7.78 11.75 -8.93
N ASP A 54 -8.09 12.39 -10.06
CA ASP A 54 -7.91 11.80 -11.38
C ASP A 54 -6.42 11.59 -11.71
N GLU A 55 -5.55 12.53 -11.33
CA GLU A 55 -4.10 12.38 -11.45
C GLU A 55 -3.58 11.23 -10.59
N ARG A 56 -4.04 11.12 -9.34
CA ARG A 56 -3.68 10.00 -8.46
C ARG A 56 -4.17 8.65 -9.00
N ILE A 57 -5.38 8.61 -9.55
CA ILE A 57 -5.92 7.40 -10.20
C ILE A 57 -5.09 7.03 -11.43
N ALA A 58 -4.66 8.01 -12.23
CA ALA A 58 -3.81 7.77 -13.39
C ALA A 58 -2.45 7.19 -12.97
N ALA A 59 -1.82 7.73 -11.92
CA ALA A 59 -0.59 7.19 -11.35
C ALA A 59 -0.78 5.76 -10.81
N ALA A 60 -1.86 5.50 -10.07
CA ALA A 60 -2.18 4.16 -9.54
C ALA A 60 -2.39 3.11 -10.65
N LYS A 61 -3.00 3.50 -11.79
CA LYS A 61 -3.13 2.64 -12.97
C LYS A 61 -1.77 2.31 -13.56
N LEU A 62 -0.92 3.32 -13.75
CA LEU A 62 0.44 3.15 -14.24
C LEU A 62 1.27 2.24 -13.31
N PHE A 63 1.15 2.42 -12.00
CA PHE A 63 1.76 1.55 -11.00
C PHE A 63 1.30 0.09 -11.17
N LYS A 64 0.00 -0.14 -11.33
CA LYS A 64 -0.54 -1.49 -11.54
C LYS A 64 -0.01 -2.15 -12.82
N GLU A 65 0.09 -1.38 -13.90
CA GLU A 65 0.63 -1.84 -15.18
C GLU A 65 2.13 -2.16 -15.08
N ARG A 66 2.92 -1.29 -14.44
CA ARG A 66 4.38 -1.42 -14.34
C ARG A 66 4.82 -2.52 -13.37
N THR A 67 4.18 -2.62 -12.20
CA THR A 67 4.57 -3.59 -11.16
C THR A 67 4.12 -5.01 -11.45
N LYS A 68 3.20 -5.21 -12.41
CA LYS A 68 2.51 -6.49 -12.64
C LYS A 68 2.05 -7.11 -11.32
N THR A 69 1.61 -6.26 -10.39
CA THR A 69 1.23 -6.72 -9.05
C THR A 69 0.12 -7.77 -9.17
N HIS A 70 0.28 -8.85 -8.40
CA HIS A 70 -0.73 -9.90 -8.31
C HIS A 70 -1.89 -9.47 -7.40
N CYS A 71 -1.79 -8.31 -6.74
CA CYS A 71 -2.92 -7.70 -6.05
C CYS A 71 -3.94 -7.23 -7.10
N LEU A 72 -5.06 -7.94 -7.15
CA LEU A 72 -6.16 -7.65 -8.07
C LEU A 72 -6.79 -6.27 -7.82
N GLU A 73 -6.76 -5.81 -6.56
CA GLU A 73 -7.50 -4.65 -6.07
C GLU A 73 -6.55 -3.54 -5.61
N VAL A 74 -6.59 -2.42 -6.35
CA VAL A 74 -5.86 -1.18 -6.04
C VAL A 74 -6.89 -0.08 -5.86
N VAL A 75 -6.83 0.64 -4.74
CA VAL A 75 -7.63 1.82 -4.45
C VAL A 75 -6.72 3.01 -4.24
N CYS A 76 -7.24 4.23 -4.37
CA CYS A 76 -6.50 5.45 -4.08
C CYS A 76 -6.92 6.03 -2.72
N ASP A 77 -5.97 6.58 -1.97
CA ASP A 77 -6.28 7.42 -0.82
C ASP A 77 -6.97 8.73 -1.29
N SER A 78 -7.70 9.38 -0.39
CA SER A 78 -8.32 10.67 -0.67
C SER A 78 -7.26 11.77 -0.82
N MET A 79 -7.60 12.86 -1.51
CA MET A 79 -6.64 13.95 -1.72
C MET A 79 -6.23 14.63 -0.40
N GLU A 80 -7.05 14.51 0.65
CA GLU A 80 -6.77 14.96 2.01
C GLU A 80 -5.79 14.05 2.77
N GLY A 81 -5.38 12.90 2.20
CA GLY A 81 -4.40 11.99 2.79
C GLY A 81 -4.91 11.25 4.03
N HIS A 82 -6.18 10.87 4.05
CA HIS A 82 -6.79 10.24 5.23
C HIS A 82 -6.12 8.92 5.62
N LEU A 83 -5.70 8.08 4.67
CA LEU A 83 -4.98 6.84 4.98
C LEU A 83 -3.55 7.13 5.42
N VAL A 84 -2.85 8.04 4.75
CA VAL A 84 -1.51 8.49 5.14
C VAL A 84 -1.51 8.93 6.61
N GLN A 85 -2.42 9.82 7.00
CA GLN A 85 -2.51 10.33 8.37
C GLN A 85 -2.93 9.24 9.37
N ARG A 86 -3.94 8.42 9.01
CA ARG A 86 -4.54 7.47 9.96
C ARG A 86 -3.66 6.25 10.23
N TYR A 87 -2.88 5.84 9.24
CA TYR A 87 -2.01 4.67 9.27
C TYR A 87 -0.53 5.03 9.24
N ASP A 88 -0.17 6.32 9.24
CA ASP A 88 1.22 6.77 9.13
C ASP A 88 1.91 6.02 7.97
N ALA A 89 1.22 5.96 6.82
CA ALA A 89 1.51 5.00 5.76
C ALA A 89 2.63 5.44 4.81
N TRP A 90 3.08 6.69 4.92
CA TRP A 90 4.14 7.25 4.10
C TRP A 90 5.53 6.78 4.56
N PRO A 91 6.47 6.49 3.65
CA PRO A 91 6.32 6.50 2.19
C PRO A 91 5.65 5.24 1.65
N GLU A 92 5.78 4.12 2.38
CA GLU A 92 5.02 2.89 2.18
C GLU A 92 4.98 2.08 3.49
N ARG A 93 3.94 1.25 3.66
CA ARG A 93 3.79 0.40 4.85
C ARG A 93 2.86 -0.79 4.63
N LEU A 94 3.16 -1.89 5.33
CA LEU A 94 2.33 -3.11 5.39
C LEU A 94 1.48 -3.15 6.66
N TYR A 95 0.24 -3.63 6.53
CA TYR A 95 -0.68 -3.83 7.65
C TYR A 95 -1.42 -5.16 7.52
N ILE A 96 -1.69 -5.80 8.66
CA ILE A 96 -2.66 -6.91 8.75
C ILE A 96 -3.74 -6.48 9.73
N ILE A 97 -5.00 -6.59 9.28
CA ILE A 97 -6.17 -6.22 10.06
C ILE A 97 -7.07 -7.44 10.16
N VAL A 98 -7.46 -7.81 11.38
CA VAL A 98 -8.37 -8.92 11.68
C VAL A 98 -9.50 -8.36 12.54
N ASP A 99 -10.74 -8.53 12.11
CA ASP A 99 -11.95 -8.08 12.83
C ASP A 99 -11.88 -6.60 13.27
N GLY A 100 -11.30 -5.74 12.41
CA GLY A 100 -11.13 -4.31 12.67
C GLY A 100 -9.95 -3.94 13.56
N VAL A 101 -9.16 -4.92 14.03
CA VAL A 101 -7.98 -4.71 14.87
C VAL A 101 -6.71 -4.88 14.04
N VAL A 102 -5.77 -3.94 14.19
CA VAL A 102 -4.44 -4.06 13.58
C VAL A 102 -3.63 -5.07 14.39
N VAL A 103 -3.32 -6.21 13.77
CA VAL A 103 -2.52 -7.29 14.38
C VAL A 103 -1.06 -7.29 13.93
N TYR A 104 -0.78 -6.56 12.84
CA TYR A 104 0.57 -6.31 12.35
C TYR A 104 0.64 -4.90 11.76
N ARG A 105 1.66 -4.16 12.17
CA ARG A 105 2.07 -2.86 11.61
C ARG A 105 3.54 -2.98 11.22
N GLY A 106 3.82 -2.99 9.93
CA GLY A 106 5.19 -2.97 9.43
C GLY A 106 5.90 -1.65 9.74
N GLY A 107 7.23 -1.66 9.64
CA GLY A 107 8.04 -0.45 9.76
C GLY A 107 7.89 0.52 8.57
N VAL A 108 8.73 1.53 8.52
CA VAL A 108 8.74 2.54 7.44
C VAL A 108 9.53 1.98 6.25
N GLY A 109 8.89 1.88 5.09
CA GLY A 109 9.60 1.48 3.87
C GLY A 109 10.55 2.56 3.33
N PRO A 110 11.43 2.22 2.37
CA PRO A 110 11.61 0.88 1.83
C PRO A 110 12.39 -0.07 2.74
N PHE A 111 13.11 0.46 3.73
CA PHE A 111 14.05 -0.31 4.55
C PHE A 111 13.36 -1.37 5.44
N ASP A 112 12.17 -1.07 5.97
CA ASP A 112 11.40 -2.01 6.80
C ASP A 112 10.16 -2.59 6.09
N TYR A 113 10.16 -2.64 4.74
CA TYR A 113 9.09 -3.27 3.97
C TYR A 113 9.23 -4.81 3.98
N ARG A 114 8.87 -5.43 5.11
CA ARG A 114 9.09 -6.86 5.40
C ARG A 114 7.93 -7.75 4.94
N LEU A 115 7.98 -8.18 3.68
CA LEU A 115 7.02 -9.16 3.13
C LEU A 115 7.18 -10.57 3.72
N ASP A 116 8.37 -10.90 4.21
CA ASP A 116 8.67 -12.14 4.92
C ASP A 116 7.85 -12.28 6.21
N GLU A 117 7.75 -11.22 7.00
CA GLU A 117 6.95 -11.19 8.23
C GLU A 117 5.45 -11.36 7.95
N VAL A 118 4.93 -10.66 6.93
CA VAL A 118 3.54 -10.82 6.48
C VAL A 118 3.27 -12.24 6.00
N ARG A 119 4.20 -12.81 5.22
CA ARG A 119 4.09 -14.19 4.74
C ARG A 119 4.07 -15.18 5.91
N GLN A 120 4.97 -15.03 6.87
CA GLN A 120 5.04 -15.87 8.04
C GLN A 120 3.72 -15.81 8.83
N TRP A 121 3.20 -14.61 9.10
CA TRP A 121 1.93 -14.44 9.81
C TRP A 121 0.77 -15.15 9.09
N LEU A 122 0.68 -14.99 7.76
CA LEU A 122 -0.36 -15.65 6.95
C LEU A 122 -0.22 -17.17 6.97
N GLN A 123 1.01 -17.69 6.90
CA GLN A 123 1.27 -19.13 6.98
C GLN A 123 0.90 -19.68 8.36
N GLU A 124 1.30 -19.04 9.45
CA GLU A 124 0.95 -19.48 10.80
C GLU A 124 -0.57 -19.47 11.03
N ARG A 125 -1.27 -18.48 10.47
CA ARG A 125 -2.73 -18.33 10.63
C ARG A 125 -3.54 -19.33 9.81
N PHE A 126 -3.11 -19.64 8.59
CA PHE A 126 -3.94 -20.36 7.60
C PHE A 126 -3.34 -21.67 7.09
N SER A 127 -2.12 -22.05 7.49
CA SER A 127 -1.58 -23.36 7.09
C SER A 127 -2.39 -24.49 7.73
N PRO A 128 -2.61 -25.61 7.01
CA PRO A 128 -3.17 -26.81 7.60
C PRO A 128 -2.29 -27.26 8.77
N GLN A 129 -2.87 -27.33 9.97
CA GLN A 129 -2.19 -27.96 11.10
C GLN A 129 -1.98 -29.43 10.72
N LYS A 130 -0.72 -29.85 10.58
CA LYS A 130 -0.40 -31.27 10.48
C LYS A 130 -0.81 -31.92 11.79
N GLN A 131 -1.86 -32.75 11.76
CA GLN A 131 -2.17 -33.69 12.84
C GLN A 131 -1.06 -34.72 12.97
#